data_AF-A0A956L536-F1
#
_entry.id   AF-A0A956L536-F1
#
_cell.length_a   1.000
_cell.length_b   1.000
_cell.length_c   1.000
_cell.angle_alpha   90.00
_cell.angle_beta   90.00
_cell.angle_gamma   90.00
#
_symmetry.space_group_name_H-M   'P 1'
#
loop_
_entity.id
_entity.type
_entity.pdbx_description
1 polymer ?
#
loop_
_entity_poly.entity_id
_entity_poly.type
_entity_poly.pdbx_seq_one_letter_code
_entity_poly.pdbx_strand_id
1 'polypeptide(L)'
;MTTEPTDTLDTSTSGLPPGECEDGQPTPGELCLGDLTVLMANDTVLAARIGDVSGSPAADVVYLIPTQLVVRVGDGSGDFGGAVFDEAVDGGTFELHDFDGDGDLDVVAIEQNGPLRVLLGNGSGSFTPSDLDPVGNDPR
;
A
#
# COMPACT_ATOMS: atom_id res chain seq x y z
N MET A 1 -65.58 -7.67 16.59
CA MET A 1 -65.06 -6.30 16.76
C MET A 1 -63.79 -6.43 17.56
N THR A 2 -62.68 -6.62 16.86
CA THR A 2 -61.33 -6.74 17.40
C THR A 2 -60.84 -5.34 17.77
N THR A 3 -60.49 -5.14 19.03
CA THR A 3 -59.77 -3.94 19.47
C THR A 3 -58.28 -4.21 19.31
N GLU A 4 -57.67 -3.53 18.34
CA GLU A 4 -56.23 -3.44 18.11
C GLU A 4 -55.50 -2.94 19.37
N PRO A 5 -54.31 -3.44 19.72
CA PRO A 5 -53.45 -2.76 20.68
C PRO A 5 -52.79 -1.55 20.02
N THR A 6 -52.83 -0.43 20.73
CA THR A 6 -52.17 0.85 20.44
C THR A 6 -50.70 0.68 20.09
N ASP A 7 -50.36 1.08 18.87
CA ASP A 7 -49.02 1.31 18.34
C ASP A 7 -48.37 2.48 19.10
N THR A 8 -47.53 2.16 20.08
CA THR A 8 -46.59 3.13 20.64
C THR A 8 -45.42 3.22 19.68
N LEU A 9 -45.43 4.27 18.84
CA LEU A 9 -44.27 4.72 18.08
C LEU A 9 -43.09 4.91 19.03
N ASP A 10 -42.22 3.90 19.10
CA ASP A 10 -40.86 4.07 19.58
C ASP A 10 -40.10 4.86 18.50
N THR A 11 -39.69 6.08 18.85
CA THR A 11 -38.85 6.93 18.00
C THR A 11 -37.37 6.57 18.10
N SER A 12 -37.00 5.40 18.63
CA SER A 12 -35.67 4.84 18.42
C SER A 12 -35.58 4.32 16.98
N THR A 13 -34.75 4.97 16.19
CA THR A 13 -34.40 4.53 14.84
C THR A 13 -33.59 3.24 14.98
N SER A 14 -34.27 2.08 15.03
CA SER A 14 -33.63 0.77 14.98
C SER A 14 -34.37 -0.16 14.02
N GLY A 15 -34.56 0.33 12.79
CA GLY A 15 -34.88 -0.54 11.66
C GLY A 15 -33.66 -1.40 11.34
N LEU A 16 -33.81 -2.71 11.47
CA LEU A 16 -32.91 -3.84 11.13
C LEU A 16 -31.65 -3.55 10.26
N PRO A 17 -30.56 -4.28 10.53
CA PRO A 17 -29.24 -3.71 10.80
C PRO A 17 -28.45 -3.41 9.52
N PRO A 18 -27.59 -2.38 9.49
CA PRO A 18 -26.41 -2.46 8.63
C PRO A 18 -25.58 -3.67 9.11
N GLY A 19 -25.00 -4.51 8.24
CA GLY A 19 -24.18 -5.65 8.70
C GLY A 19 -23.10 -5.18 9.68
N GLU A 20 -23.13 -5.67 10.92
CA GLU A 20 -22.28 -5.17 12.01
C GLU A 20 -21.20 -6.19 12.34
N CYS A 21 -19.95 -5.89 11.99
CA CYS A 21 -18.77 -6.64 12.44
C CYS A 21 -18.40 -6.33 13.90
N GLU A 22 -19.38 -6.13 14.78
CA GLU A 22 -19.19 -5.64 16.14
C GLU A 22 -19.24 -6.76 17.20
N ASP A 23 -19.78 -7.95 16.86
CA ASP A 23 -19.94 -9.09 17.78
C ASP A 23 -18.85 -10.18 17.66
N GLY A 24 -17.91 -10.01 16.73
CA GLY A 24 -16.80 -10.93 16.52
C GLY A 24 -17.16 -12.26 15.87
N GLN A 25 -18.33 -12.40 15.23
CA GLN A 25 -18.73 -13.62 14.52
C GLN A 25 -19.09 -13.34 13.06
N PRO A 26 -18.18 -13.63 12.09
CA PRO A 26 -18.46 -13.38 10.68
C PRO A 26 -19.57 -14.31 10.17
N THR A 27 -20.66 -13.73 9.64
CA THR A 27 -21.73 -14.51 8.98
C THR A 27 -21.43 -14.71 7.48
N PRO A 28 -21.90 -15.82 6.85
CA PRO A 28 -21.68 -16.02 5.43
C PRO A 28 -22.29 -14.92 4.55
N GLY A 29 -21.45 -14.20 3.81
CA GLY A 29 -21.86 -13.06 2.95
C GLY A 29 -21.49 -11.69 3.51
N GLU A 30 -20.95 -11.65 4.73
CA GLU A 30 -20.47 -10.44 5.37
C GLU A 30 -18.99 -10.19 5.06
N LEU A 31 -18.66 -8.98 4.62
CA LEU A 31 -17.29 -8.54 4.40
C LEU A 31 -16.88 -7.66 5.58
N CYS A 32 -16.23 -8.27 6.57
CA CYS A 32 -15.64 -7.53 7.68
C CYS A 32 -14.31 -6.92 7.28
N LEU A 33 -14.39 -5.70 6.76
CA LEU A 33 -13.22 -4.84 6.62
C LEU A 33 -12.94 -4.23 7.99
N GLY A 34 -11.68 -4.31 8.44
CA GLY A 34 -11.24 -3.57 9.62
C GLY A 34 -11.26 -2.06 9.38
N ASP A 35 -10.68 -1.30 10.31
CA ASP A 35 -10.53 0.14 10.14
C ASP A 35 -9.79 0.47 8.84
N LEU A 36 -10.31 1.47 8.12
CA LEU A 36 -9.68 1.94 6.89
C LEU A 36 -8.46 2.79 7.24
N THR A 37 -7.27 2.27 6.97
CA THR A 37 -6.03 3.04 7.02
C THR A 37 -5.91 3.92 5.78
N VAL A 38 -5.84 5.24 5.97
CA VAL A 38 -5.64 6.22 4.89
C VAL A 38 -4.23 6.77 4.93
N LEU A 39 -3.45 6.50 3.89
CA LEU A 39 -2.10 7.04 3.72
C LEU A 39 -2.16 8.36 2.96
N MET A 40 -1.89 9.46 3.66
CA MET A 40 -1.80 10.77 3.03
C MET A 40 -0.44 10.91 2.34
N ALA A 41 -0.47 11.21 1.04
CA ALA A 41 0.69 11.64 0.29
C ALA A 41 0.74 13.18 0.27
N ASN A 42 1.94 13.74 0.37
CA ASN A 42 2.14 15.19 0.29
C ASN A 42 2.01 15.73 -1.14
N ASP A 43 1.76 14.86 -2.12
CA ASP A 43 1.60 15.17 -3.53
C ASP A 43 0.78 14.05 -4.22
N THR A 44 0.52 14.20 -5.51
CA THR A 44 -0.21 13.24 -6.35
C THR A 44 0.55 11.92 -6.41
N VAL A 45 -0.10 10.84 -6.00
CA VAL A 45 0.45 9.49 -6.16
C VAL A 45 0.28 9.06 -7.61
N LEU A 46 1.39 8.72 -8.26
CA LEU A 46 1.40 8.31 -9.67
C LEU A 46 1.30 6.79 -9.84
N ALA A 47 1.95 6.05 -8.94
CA ALA A 47 1.91 4.59 -8.88
C ALA A 47 2.16 4.14 -7.45
N ALA A 48 1.60 2.99 -7.06
CA ALA A 48 1.88 2.34 -5.78
C ALA A 48 2.07 0.83 -6.01
N ARG A 49 2.92 0.20 -5.20
CA ARG A 49 3.19 -1.23 -5.17
C ARG A 49 3.28 -1.69 -3.71
N ILE A 50 2.96 -2.95 -3.49
CA ILE A 50 3.06 -3.61 -2.19
C ILE A 50 4.19 -4.63 -2.29
N GLY A 51 5.02 -4.70 -1.26
CA GLY A 51 6.13 -5.65 -1.16
C GLY A 51 6.75 -5.61 0.22
N ASP A 52 7.52 -6.64 0.59
CA ASP A 52 8.40 -6.59 1.75
C ASP A 52 9.71 -5.94 1.30
N VAL A 53 9.90 -4.67 1.64
CA VAL A 53 11.13 -3.91 1.32
C VAL A 53 11.96 -3.64 2.57
N SER A 54 11.40 -3.93 3.73
CA SER A 54 11.96 -3.67 5.06
C SER A 54 12.57 -4.90 5.73
N GLY A 55 12.53 -6.07 5.06
CA GLY A 55 13.01 -7.34 5.59
C GLY A 55 12.11 -7.89 6.70
N SER A 56 10.89 -7.36 6.81
CA SER A 56 9.92 -7.74 7.82
C SER A 56 8.76 -8.47 7.14
N PRO A 57 8.15 -9.50 7.77
CA PRO A 57 7.07 -10.23 7.13
C PRO A 57 5.78 -9.41 6.93
N ALA A 58 5.75 -8.15 7.39
CA ALA A 58 4.66 -7.23 7.15
C ALA A 58 4.75 -6.65 5.74
N ALA A 59 3.60 -6.47 5.08
CA ALA A 59 3.56 -5.83 3.78
C ALA A 59 3.86 -4.33 3.91
N ASP A 60 4.80 -3.82 3.12
CA ASP A 60 5.10 -2.40 3.01
C ASP A 60 4.42 -1.79 1.78
N VAL A 61 4.25 -0.47 1.81
CA VAL A 61 3.75 0.30 0.67
C VAL A 61 4.89 1.14 0.12
N VAL A 62 5.22 0.94 -1.15
CA VAL A 62 6.08 1.83 -1.92
C VAL A 62 5.20 2.59 -2.90
N TYR A 63 5.41 3.89 -3.05
CA TYR A 63 4.68 4.69 -4.03
C TYR A 63 5.53 5.82 -4.60
N LEU A 64 5.21 6.22 -5.83
CA LEU A 64 5.84 7.35 -6.50
C LEU A 64 4.97 8.60 -6.39
N ILE A 65 5.62 9.71 -6.08
CA ILE A 65 5.16 11.06 -6.36
C ILE A 65 5.98 11.64 -7.53
N PRO A 66 5.62 12.81 -8.10
CA PRO A 66 6.29 13.32 -9.30
C PRO A 66 7.81 13.47 -9.17
N THR A 67 8.33 13.65 -7.96
CA THR A 67 9.76 13.92 -7.74
C THR A 67 10.49 12.85 -6.94
N GLN A 68 9.79 11.85 -6.37
CA GLN A 68 10.39 10.98 -5.36
C GLN A 68 9.70 9.63 -5.19
N LEU A 69 10.51 8.62 -4.88
CA LEU A 69 10.07 7.34 -4.33
C LEU A 69 9.82 7.46 -2.83
N VAL A 70 8.68 6.99 -2.38
CA VAL A 70 8.28 7.08 -0.98
C VAL A 70 7.94 5.70 -0.44
N VAL A 71 8.48 5.38 0.73
CA VAL A 71 8.29 4.11 1.43
C VAL A 71 7.45 4.34 2.70
N ARG A 72 6.58 3.39 2.98
CA ARG A 72 5.80 3.26 4.22
C ARG A 72 5.95 1.83 4.69
N VAL A 73 6.73 1.64 5.75
CA VAL A 73 6.94 0.32 6.36
C VAL A 73 5.68 -0.09 7.11
N GLY A 74 5.16 -1.28 6.83
CA GLY A 74 4.01 -1.84 7.51
C GLY A 74 4.39 -2.42 8.86
N ASP A 75 3.45 -2.38 9.82
CA ASP A 75 3.65 -2.98 11.13
C ASP A 75 2.97 -4.36 11.28
N GLY A 76 2.25 -4.81 10.24
CA GLY A 76 1.54 -6.08 10.21
C GLY A 76 0.12 -6.04 10.78
N SER A 77 -0.31 -4.93 11.39
CA SER A 77 -1.69 -4.70 11.85
C SER A 77 -2.58 -4.02 10.79
N GLY A 78 -2.02 -3.67 9.63
CA GLY A 78 -2.68 -2.80 8.65
C GLY A 78 -2.36 -1.32 8.84
N ASP A 79 -1.49 -1.00 9.79
CA ASP A 79 -0.93 0.33 10.02
C ASP A 79 0.48 0.44 9.41
N PHE A 80 0.89 1.67 9.18
CA PHE A 80 2.15 1.99 8.52
C PHE A 80 2.91 3.08 9.26
N GLY A 81 4.24 2.96 9.27
CA GLY A 81 5.14 3.96 9.79
C GLY A 81 5.11 5.27 9.00
N GLY A 82 5.94 6.21 9.47
CA GLY A 82 6.08 7.52 8.83
C GLY A 82 6.57 7.44 7.38
N ALA A 83 6.33 8.51 6.64
CA ALA A 83 6.82 8.66 5.28
C ALA A 83 8.33 8.72 5.20
N VAL A 84 8.95 7.76 4.52
CA VAL A 84 10.37 7.83 4.15
C VAL A 84 10.46 8.26 2.70
N PHE A 85 11.00 9.47 2.50
CA PHE A 85 11.28 10.04 1.19
C PHE A 85 12.70 9.66 0.81
N ASP A 86 12.83 8.70 -0.10
CA ASP A 86 14.08 8.02 -0.34
C ASP A 86 14.73 8.59 -1.61
N GLU A 87 14.71 7.88 -2.73
CA GLU A 87 15.38 8.30 -3.96
C GLU A 87 14.59 9.27 -4.82
N ALA A 88 15.29 10.26 -5.39
CA ALA A 88 14.71 11.23 -6.32
C ALA A 88 14.45 10.57 -7.68
N VAL A 89 13.19 10.57 -8.10
CA VAL A 89 12.74 9.98 -9.36
C VAL A 89 11.78 10.92 -10.07
N ASP A 90 11.99 11.23 -11.36
CA ASP A 90 10.99 11.93 -12.20
C ASP A 90 9.83 10.97 -12.50
N GLY A 91 8.94 10.81 -11.52
CA GLY A 91 8.10 9.64 -11.39
C GLY A 91 7.17 9.42 -12.58
N GLY A 92 7.29 8.29 -13.28
CA GLY A 92 6.30 7.82 -14.25
C GLY A 92 5.54 6.61 -13.72
N THR A 93 6.23 5.46 -13.65
CA THR A 93 5.74 4.22 -13.03
C THR A 93 6.93 3.40 -12.53
N PHE A 94 6.68 2.35 -11.77
CA PHE A 94 7.72 1.42 -11.34
C PHE A 94 7.19 0.01 -11.09
N GLU A 95 8.11 -0.95 -10.93
CA GLU A 95 7.85 -2.29 -10.44
C GLU A 95 8.86 -2.68 -9.34
N LEU A 96 8.47 -3.67 -8.53
CA LEU A 96 9.32 -4.27 -7.49
C LEU A 96 9.73 -5.69 -7.89
N HIS A 97 11.02 -6.00 -7.80
CA HIS A 97 11.56 -7.35 -7.99
C HIS A 97 12.97 -7.43 -7.43
N ASP A 98 13.43 -8.62 -7.06
CA ASP A 98 14.85 -8.87 -6.78
C ASP A 98 15.60 -9.00 -8.13
N PHE A 99 16.36 -7.98 -8.52
CA PHE A 99 17.05 -7.92 -9.81
C PHE A 99 18.53 -8.33 -9.71
N ASP A 100 19.15 -8.24 -8.53
CA ASP A 100 20.56 -8.61 -8.34
C ASP A 100 20.78 -9.96 -7.63
N GLY A 101 19.70 -10.57 -7.11
CA GLY A 101 19.67 -11.90 -6.54
C GLY A 101 20.10 -11.96 -5.07
N ASP A 102 20.08 -10.84 -4.35
CA ASP A 102 20.45 -10.78 -2.94
C ASP A 102 19.29 -11.15 -1.99
N GLY A 103 18.07 -11.22 -2.51
CA GLY A 103 16.85 -11.58 -1.79
C GLY A 103 16.05 -10.40 -1.26
N ASP A 104 16.53 -9.17 -1.43
CA ASP A 104 15.80 -7.95 -1.12
C ASP A 104 15.06 -7.44 -2.38
N LEU A 105 13.92 -6.79 -2.19
CA LEU A 105 13.19 -6.22 -3.32
C LEU A 105 13.88 -4.94 -3.80
N ASP A 106 14.20 -4.89 -5.09
CA ASP A 106 14.66 -3.71 -5.81
C ASP A 106 13.52 -2.99 -6.53
N VAL A 107 13.79 -1.79 -7.04
CA VAL A 107 12.87 -0.99 -7.84
C VAL A 107 13.40 -0.83 -9.26
N VAL A 108 12.55 -1.08 -10.26
CA VAL A 108 12.76 -0.57 -11.62
C VAL A 108 11.77 0.55 -11.89
N ALA A 109 12.27 1.77 -12.07
CA ALA A 109 11.48 2.97 -12.29
C ALA A 109 11.60 3.47 -13.74
N ILE A 110 10.46 3.77 -14.35
CA ILE A 110 10.37 4.46 -15.63
C ILE A 110 10.11 5.92 -15.32
N GLU A 111 11.05 6.79 -15.71
CA GLU A 111 10.90 8.22 -15.58
C GLU A 111 10.07 8.82 -16.71
N GLN A 112 9.37 9.92 -16.44
CA GLN A 112 8.57 10.61 -17.46
C GLN A 112 9.45 11.24 -18.55
N ASN A 113 10.51 11.93 -18.16
CA ASN A 113 11.42 12.63 -19.07
C ASN A 113 12.88 12.16 -18.92
N GLY A 114 13.06 10.96 -18.36
CA GLY A 114 14.37 10.41 -18.00
C GLY A 114 14.58 8.99 -18.51
N PRO A 115 15.72 8.38 -18.16
CA PRO A 115 15.99 6.98 -18.46
C PRO A 115 15.12 6.04 -17.60
N LEU A 116 15.20 4.75 -17.89
CA LEU A 116 14.84 3.72 -16.93
C LEU A 116 15.95 3.65 -15.88
N ARG A 117 15.59 3.69 -14.59
CA ARG A 117 16.50 3.52 -13.46
C ARG A 117 16.20 2.23 -12.71
N VAL A 118 17.26 1.54 -12.32
CA VAL A 118 17.20 0.47 -11.32
C VAL A 118 17.71 1.05 -10.00
N LEU A 119 16.97 0.85 -8.92
CA LEU A 119 17.37 1.21 -7.57
C LEU A 119 17.44 -0.09 -6.76
N LEU A 120 18.63 -0.40 -6.24
CA LEU A 120 18.86 -1.60 -5.45
C LEU A 120 18.36 -1.40 -4.04
N GLY A 121 17.53 -2.32 -3.56
CA GLY A 121 17.07 -2.40 -2.18
C GLY A 121 18.17 -2.87 -1.25
N ASN A 122 17.99 -2.64 0.04
CA ASN A 122 18.92 -3.11 1.08
C ASN A 122 18.22 -3.91 2.19
N GLY A 123 16.97 -4.29 1.95
CA GLY A 123 16.14 -5.00 2.92
C GLY A 123 15.79 -4.19 4.17
N SER A 124 16.02 -2.87 4.19
CA SER A 124 15.67 -1.99 5.33
C SER A 124 14.75 -0.85 4.93
N GLY A 125 14.10 -0.94 3.75
CA GLY A 125 13.23 0.08 3.19
C GLY A 125 13.96 1.27 2.58
N SER A 126 15.24 1.10 2.23
CA SER A 126 16.04 2.09 1.51
C SER A 126 16.56 1.52 0.20
N PHE A 127 16.70 2.39 -0.77
CA PHE A 127 17.10 2.09 -2.13
C PHE A 127 18.28 2.96 -2.55
N THR A 128 19.13 2.45 -3.43
CA THR A 128 20.25 3.21 -3.99
C THR A 128 20.33 3.03 -5.50
N PRO A 129 20.71 4.06 -6.28
CA PRO A 129 20.87 3.90 -7.72
C PRO A 129 21.86 2.79 -8.07
N SER A 130 21.44 1.90 -8.95
CA SER A 130 22.30 0.85 -9.47
C SER A 130 23.31 1.42 -10.46
N ASP A 131 24.55 0.96 -10.40
CA ASP A 131 25.55 1.15 -11.46
C ASP A 131 25.36 0.18 -12.64
N LEU A 132 24.33 -0.69 -12.59
CA LEU A 132 24.02 -1.63 -13.67
C LEU A 132 23.49 -0.86 -14.90
N ASP A 133 24.19 -1.02 -16.02
CA ASP A 133 23.70 -0.57 -17.34
C ASP A 133 22.43 -1.36 -17.69
N PRO A 134 21.23 -0.73 -17.75
CA PRO A 134 19.96 -1.44 -17.95
C PRO A 134 19.84 -2.17 -19.30
N VAL A 135 20.78 -1.91 -20.21
CA VAL A 135 20.79 -2.42 -21.58
C VAL A 135 21.82 -3.53 -21.77
N GLY A 136 22.60 -3.90 -20.74
CA GLY A 136 23.54 -5.01 -20.83
C GLY A 136 24.43 -4.92 -22.07
N ASN A 137 25.22 -3.85 -22.21
CA ASN A 137 26.19 -3.74 -23.30
C ASN A 137 27.41 -4.69 -23.12
N ASP A 138 27.34 -5.66 -22.20
CA ASP A 138 28.38 -6.66 -21.97
C ASP A 138 27.89 -8.05 -22.41
N PRO A 139 28.08 -8.43 -23.69
CA PRO A 139 27.81 -9.81 -24.12
C PRO A 139 28.87 -10.73 -23.49
N ARG A 140 28.44 -11.59 -22.56
CA ARG A 140 29.25 -12.73 -22.10
C ARG A 140 29.11 -13.93 -23.02
#